data_AF-A0A4D6Y6C7-F1
#
_entry.id   AF-A0A4D6Y6C7-F1
#
_cell.length_a   1.000
_cell.length_b   1.000
_cell.length_c   1.000
_cell.angle_alpha   90.00
_cell.angle_beta   90.00
_cell.angle_gamma   90.00
#
_symmetry.space_group_name_H-M   'P 1'
#
loop_
_entity.id
_entity.type
_entity.pdbx_description
1 polymer ?
#
loop_
_entity_poly.entity_id
_entity_poly.type
_entity_poly.pdbx_seq_one_letter_code
_entity_poly.pdbx_strand_id
1 'polypeptide(L)'
;MHYPINEIFQTIQGEGYYAGTPSIFIRLQGCPVHCKWCDTKYTWECNNQDQISYEKMIMKKKSNRTWSYMNSKEIILIIKTKKWTAKHVVITGGEPCLYDLLEITKELEKKDYKCQIETSGTELIRCSLNTWITLSPKTNKKALNTSILRSNEIKYPVLKEEDLFYLKSILKKIKNKKNNFIFLQPISQNEEALNICIKTCIIKNWRLSIQIHKYLKIQ
;
A
#
# COMPACT_ATOMS: atom_id res chain seq x y z
N MET A 1 15.17 5.33 -13.38
CA MET A 1 13.99 6.19 -13.15
C MET A 1 14.13 6.89 -11.79
N HIS A 2 13.57 8.09 -11.62
CA HIS A 2 13.52 8.78 -10.31
C HIS A 2 12.08 8.76 -9.77
N TYR A 3 11.95 8.53 -8.46
CA TYR A 3 10.68 8.41 -7.74
C TYR A 3 10.60 9.52 -6.67
N PRO A 4 9.45 10.19 -6.50
CA PRO A 4 9.31 11.21 -5.47
C PRO A 4 9.04 10.52 -4.13
N ILE A 5 10.09 10.32 -3.34
CA ILE A 5 10.04 9.63 -2.06
C ILE A 5 9.59 10.58 -0.97
N ASN A 6 8.49 10.27 -0.29
CA ASN A 6 8.02 10.99 0.89
C ASN A 6 8.63 10.45 2.19
N GLU A 7 8.74 9.13 2.34
CA GLU A 7 9.29 8.42 3.52
C GLU A 7 9.93 7.09 3.12
N ILE A 8 11.02 6.70 3.81
CA ILE A 8 11.58 5.34 3.78
C ILE A 8 11.96 4.95 5.21
N PHE A 9 11.43 3.83 5.72
CA PHE A 9 11.65 3.38 7.10
C PHE A 9 11.43 1.87 7.26
N GLN A 10 12.04 1.26 8.27
CA GLN A 10 11.78 -0.14 8.66
C GLN A 10 10.81 -0.20 9.84
N THR A 11 9.80 -1.05 9.74
CA THR A 11 8.78 -1.31 10.77
C THR A 11 8.22 -2.73 10.60
N ILE A 12 7.04 -3.01 11.14
CA ILE A 12 6.24 -4.20 10.90
C ILE A 12 5.07 -3.86 9.96
N GLN A 13 4.86 -4.64 8.89
CA GLN A 13 3.65 -4.51 8.08
C GLN A 13 2.44 -4.76 8.97
N GLY A 14 1.55 -3.77 9.05
CA GLY A 14 0.47 -3.74 10.01
C GLY A 14 -0.88 -4.19 9.46
N GLU A 15 -0.97 -4.60 8.18
CA GLU A 15 -2.24 -4.89 7.53
C GLU A 15 -2.15 -6.09 6.57
N GLY A 16 -3.28 -6.72 6.30
CA GLY A 16 -3.44 -7.68 5.22
C GLY A 16 -2.69 -9.02 5.40
N TYR A 17 -2.33 -9.65 4.28
CA TYR A 17 -1.69 -10.97 4.28
C TYR A 17 -0.35 -11.02 5.02
N TYR A 18 0.42 -9.92 4.97
CA TYR A 18 1.75 -9.82 5.57
C TYR A 18 1.75 -9.17 6.96
N ALA A 19 0.59 -8.99 7.60
CA ALA A 19 0.51 -8.44 8.94
C ALA A 19 1.46 -9.18 9.91
N GLY A 20 2.29 -8.44 10.64
CA GLY A 20 3.31 -8.98 11.54
C GLY A 20 4.71 -9.18 10.92
N THR A 21 4.86 -8.99 9.61
CA THR A 21 6.16 -9.19 8.92
C THR A 21 7.07 -7.97 9.03
N PRO A 22 8.34 -8.10 9.47
CA PRO A 22 9.33 -7.02 9.38
C PRO A 22 9.49 -6.53 7.94
N SER A 23 9.27 -5.24 7.73
CA SER A 23 9.13 -4.66 6.40
C SER A 23 9.81 -3.30 6.31
N ILE A 24 10.39 -3.00 5.15
CA ILE A 24 10.86 -1.68 4.77
C ILE A 24 9.76 -1.02 3.95
N PHE A 25 9.24 0.10 4.42
CA PHE A 25 8.26 0.89 3.69
C PHE A 25 8.98 1.92 2.81
N ILE A 26 8.55 2.02 1.56
CA ILE A 26 8.91 3.08 0.62
C ILE A 26 7.60 3.80 0.27
N ARG A 27 7.41 5.00 0.81
CA ARG A 27 6.22 5.83 0.59
C ARG A 27 6.50 6.85 -0.52
N LEU A 28 5.78 6.78 -1.63
CA LEU A 28 5.84 7.76 -2.71
C LEU A 28 4.94 8.98 -2.42
N GLN A 29 5.19 10.08 -3.11
CA GLN A 29 4.35 11.28 -3.16
C GLN A 29 3.43 11.22 -4.38
N GLY A 30 2.25 11.86 -4.31
CA GLY A 30 1.29 12.02 -5.40
C GLY A 30 0.12 11.04 -5.32
N CYS A 31 -1.12 11.52 -5.22
CA CYS A 31 -2.32 10.66 -5.24
C CYS A 31 -3.57 11.40 -5.73
N PRO A 32 -4.06 11.14 -6.95
CA PRO A 32 -5.25 11.83 -7.47
C PRO A 32 -6.58 11.25 -6.94
N VAL A 33 -6.55 10.24 -6.06
CA VAL A 33 -7.76 9.53 -5.61
C VAL A 33 -8.53 10.31 -4.53
N HIS A 34 -7.82 11.09 -3.71
CA HIS A 34 -8.37 11.97 -2.67
C HIS A 34 -9.46 11.30 -1.80
N CYS A 35 -9.14 10.13 -1.25
CA CYS A 35 -10.08 9.36 -0.42
C CYS A 35 -10.48 10.15 0.84
N LYS A 36 -11.77 10.13 1.20
CA LYS A 36 -12.30 10.83 2.38
C LYS A 36 -11.57 10.46 3.68
N TRP A 37 -11.29 9.17 3.87
CA TRP A 37 -10.67 8.59 5.07
C TRP A 37 -9.18 8.28 4.90
N CYS A 38 -8.47 9.07 4.09
CA CYS A 38 -7.04 8.89 3.90
C CYS A 38 -6.27 9.34 5.16
N ASP A 39 -5.50 8.43 5.76
CA ASP A 39 -4.62 8.74 6.90
C ASP A 39 -3.33 9.49 6.46
N THR A 40 -3.06 9.55 5.15
CA THR A 40 -1.81 10.10 4.58
C THR A 40 -2.05 11.23 3.57
N LYS A 41 -2.99 12.14 3.87
CA LYS A 41 -3.34 13.29 3.00
C LYS A 41 -2.15 14.16 2.60
N TYR A 42 -1.11 14.19 3.43
CA TYR A 42 0.14 14.88 3.14
C TYR A 42 0.88 14.34 1.90
N THR A 43 0.49 13.16 1.39
CA THR A 43 1.05 12.57 0.16
C THR A 43 0.27 12.92 -1.12
N TRP A 44 -0.82 13.67 -1.06
CA TRP A 44 -1.68 13.87 -2.23
C TRP A 44 -1.04 14.72 -3.33
N GLU A 45 -0.50 15.88 -2.96
CA GLU A 45 0.06 16.83 -3.91
C GLU A 45 1.57 16.64 -4.08
N CYS A 46 2.07 16.65 -5.32
CA CYS A 46 3.50 16.53 -5.61
C CYS A 46 4.06 17.88 -6.09
N ASN A 47 3.97 18.90 -5.23
CA ASN A 47 4.40 20.26 -5.58
C ASN A 47 5.93 20.40 -5.52
N ASN A 48 6.51 21.12 -6.48
CA ASN A 48 7.95 21.40 -6.53
C ASN A 48 8.44 22.17 -5.30
N GLN A 49 7.63 23.06 -4.72
CA GLN A 49 7.97 23.82 -3.52
C GLN A 49 8.18 22.95 -2.26
N ASP A 50 7.61 21.74 -2.25
CA ASP A 50 7.73 20.79 -1.15
C ASP A 50 8.91 19.81 -1.35
N GLN A 51 9.63 19.92 -2.48
CA GLN A 51 10.82 19.13 -2.72
C GLN A 51 11.96 19.58 -1.79
N ILE A 52 12.57 18.62 -1.10
CA ILE A 52 13.73 18.81 -0.22
C ILE A 52 14.91 17.98 -0.71
N SER A 53 16.10 18.26 -0.18
CA SER A 53 17.30 17.49 -0.50
C SER A 53 17.18 16.04 0.00
N TYR A 54 17.96 15.16 -0.63
CA TYR A 54 18.08 13.76 -0.28
C TYR A 54 18.39 13.55 1.21
N GLU A 55 19.35 14.31 1.76
CA GLU A 55 19.79 14.24 3.15
C GLU A 55 18.66 14.64 4.10
N LYS A 56 17.95 15.72 3.79
CA LYS A 56 16.81 16.19 4.60
C LYS A 56 15.68 15.16 4.60
N MET A 57 15.44 14.47 3.48
CA MET A 57 14.42 13.41 3.41
C MET A 57 14.79 12.26 4.36
N ILE A 58 16.04 11.77 4.30
CA ILE A 58 16.49 10.63 5.12
C ILE A 58 16.48 10.94 6.63
N MET A 59 16.63 12.21 6.99
CA MET A 59 16.58 12.70 8.38
C MET A 59 15.16 13.06 8.85
N LYS A 60 14.14 12.91 8.01
CA LYS A 60 12.75 13.26 8.33
C LYS A 60 12.25 12.41 9.49
N LYS A 61 11.88 13.08 10.59
CA LYS A 61 11.36 12.44 11.82
C LYS A 61 9.84 12.39 11.91
N LYS A 62 9.15 13.27 11.16
CA LYS A 62 7.70 13.42 11.20
C LYS A 62 7.15 13.40 9.79
N SER A 63 6.03 12.70 9.63
CA SER A 63 5.25 12.68 8.40
C SER A 63 4.75 14.08 8.04
N ASN A 64 5.01 14.49 6.82
CA ASN A 64 4.58 15.77 6.25
C ASN A 64 4.67 15.70 4.71
N ARG A 65 4.30 16.79 4.03
CA ARG A 65 4.21 16.85 2.56
C ARG A 65 5.54 16.92 1.81
N THR A 66 6.67 17.03 2.49
CA THR A 66 7.96 17.15 1.80
C THR A 66 8.43 15.81 1.25
N TRP A 67 9.11 15.86 0.11
CA TRP A 67 9.55 14.68 -0.64
C TRP A 67 10.89 14.95 -1.34
N SER A 68 11.56 13.90 -1.82
CA SER A 68 12.79 14.04 -2.61
C SER A 68 12.85 13.01 -3.73
N TYR A 69 13.38 13.38 -4.89
CA TYR A 69 13.60 12.42 -5.96
C TYR A 69 14.72 11.46 -5.61
N MET A 70 14.48 10.16 -5.76
CA MET A 70 15.49 9.13 -5.60
C MET A 70 15.36 8.08 -6.70
N ASN A 71 16.48 7.58 -7.19
CA ASN A 71 16.51 6.42 -8.08
C ASN A 71 16.63 5.10 -7.29
N SER A 72 16.54 3.99 -8.01
CA SER A 72 16.58 2.64 -7.41
C SER A 72 17.88 2.35 -6.64
N LYS A 73 19.02 2.85 -7.12
CA LYS A 73 20.33 2.65 -6.49
C LYS A 73 20.43 3.40 -5.17
N GLU A 74 19.95 4.64 -5.13
CA GLU A 74 19.91 5.48 -3.92
C GLU A 74 19.01 4.87 -2.85
N ILE A 75 17.81 4.42 -3.21
CA ILE A 75 16.89 3.74 -2.28
C ILE A 75 17.56 2.51 -1.66
N ILE A 76 18.22 1.68 -2.48
CA ILE A 76 18.92 0.48 -2.00
C ILE A 76 20.13 0.83 -1.13
N LEU A 77 20.84 1.92 -1.45
CA LEU A 77 21.93 2.41 -0.63
C LEU A 77 21.43 2.86 0.75
N ILE A 78 20.28 3.54 0.84
CA ILE A 78 19.64 3.90 2.13
C ILE A 78 19.40 2.63 2.95
N ILE A 79 18.76 1.61 2.35
CA ILE A 79 18.45 0.36 3.04
C ILE A 79 19.72 -0.29 3.62
N LYS A 80 20.80 -0.34 2.81
CA LYS A 80 22.09 -0.90 3.24
C LYS A 80 22.76 -0.08 4.34
N THR A 81 22.83 1.24 4.19
CA THR A 81 23.51 2.14 5.15
C THR A 81 22.78 2.21 6.49
N LYS A 82 21.44 2.11 6.49
CA LYS A 82 20.63 2.00 7.71
C LYS A 82 20.75 0.63 8.40
N LYS A 83 21.42 -0.34 7.77
CA LYS A 83 21.60 -1.72 8.26
C LYS A 83 20.27 -2.38 8.64
N TRP A 84 19.23 -2.10 7.86
CA TRP A 84 17.92 -2.72 8.04
C TRP A 84 17.98 -4.21 7.70
N THR A 85 17.32 -5.01 8.52
CA THR A 85 17.34 -6.48 8.49
C THR A 85 16.11 -7.07 7.80
N ALA A 86 15.03 -6.30 7.69
CA ALA A 86 13.81 -6.73 7.01
C ALA A 86 14.08 -7.10 5.55
N LYS A 87 13.53 -8.22 5.12
CA LYS A 87 13.64 -8.75 3.73
C LYS A 87 12.37 -8.55 2.91
N HIS A 88 11.36 -7.94 3.49
CA HIS A 88 10.13 -7.57 2.81
C HIS A 88 10.11 -6.06 2.59
N VAL A 89 9.75 -5.62 1.40
CA VAL A 89 9.69 -4.20 1.02
C VAL A 89 8.28 -3.87 0.56
N VAL A 90 7.65 -2.90 1.21
CA VAL A 90 6.30 -2.43 0.91
C VAL A 90 6.39 -1.08 0.22
N ILE A 91 6.10 -1.04 -1.07
CA ILE A 91 5.99 0.19 -1.86
C ILE A 91 4.54 0.67 -1.78
N THR A 92 4.34 1.86 -1.23
CA THR A 92 3.03 2.46 -0.95
C THR A 92 3.12 3.97 -1.22
N GLY A 93 2.16 4.74 -0.74
CA GLY A 93 2.31 6.17 -0.56
C GLY A 93 1.93 6.98 -1.78
N GLY A 94 1.15 8.02 -1.52
CA GLY A 94 0.23 8.48 -2.52
C GLY A 94 -0.45 7.29 -3.22
N GLU A 95 -0.62 7.36 -4.54
CA GLU A 95 -0.90 6.20 -5.38
C GLU A 95 0.42 5.75 -6.05
N PRO A 96 1.07 4.68 -5.59
CA PRO A 96 2.40 4.33 -6.09
C PRO A 96 2.39 3.89 -7.55
N CYS A 97 1.27 3.38 -8.08
CA CYS A 97 1.14 2.98 -9.48
C CYS A 97 0.96 4.16 -10.45
N LEU A 98 1.04 5.42 -9.98
CA LEU A 98 1.31 6.56 -10.86
C LEU A 98 2.68 6.44 -11.55
N TYR A 99 3.61 5.71 -10.92
CA TYR A 99 4.98 5.53 -11.39
C TYR A 99 5.19 4.10 -11.93
N ASP A 100 6.18 3.93 -12.81
CA ASP A 100 6.61 2.60 -13.24
C ASP A 100 7.55 1.99 -12.20
N LEU A 101 7.09 0.93 -11.52
CA LEU A 101 7.81 0.31 -10.41
C LEU A 101 8.61 -0.92 -10.86
N LEU A 102 8.67 -1.23 -12.17
CA LEU A 102 9.34 -2.41 -12.70
C LEU A 102 10.85 -2.40 -12.40
N GLU A 103 11.51 -1.26 -12.56
CA GLU A 103 12.95 -1.13 -12.32
C GLU A 103 13.27 -1.39 -10.83
N ILE A 104 12.59 -0.67 -9.92
CA ILE A 104 12.86 -0.78 -8.48
C ILE A 104 12.52 -2.18 -7.94
N THR A 105 11.39 -2.77 -8.34
CA THR A 105 11.00 -4.10 -7.87
C THR A 105 11.97 -5.18 -8.35
N LYS A 106 12.43 -5.13 -9.61
CA LYS A 106 13.49 -6.04 -10.12
C LYS A 106 14.81 -5.85 -9.38
N GLU A 107 15.23 -4.62 -9.13
CA GLU A 107 16.49 -4.33 -8.45
C GLU A 107 16.51 -4.74 -6.98
N LEU A 108 15.35 -4.67 -6.31
CA LEU A 108 15.14 -5.18 -4.95
C LEU A 108 15.15 -6.71 -4.94
N GLU A 109 14.43 -7.36 -5.86
CA GLU A 109 14.37 -8.82 -5.94
C GLU A 109 15.73 -9.46 -6.25
N LYS A 110 16.55 -8.84 -7.10
CA LYS A 110 17.96 -9.25 -7.32
C LYS A 110 18.83 -9.21 -6.05
N LYS A 111 18.37 -8.55 -4.99
CA LYS A 111 19.06 -8.41 -3.70
C LYS A 111 18.31 -9.16 -2.58
N ASP A 112 17.52 -10.16 -2.97
CA ASP A 112 16.75 -11.06 -2.10
C ASP A 112 15.65 -10.37 -1.27
N TYR A 113 15.17 -9.20 -1.70
CA TYR A 113 13.99 -8.59 -1.12
C TYR A 113 12.71 -9.12 -1.78
N LYS A 114 11.71 -9.44 -0.98
CA LYS A 114 10.34 -9.69 -1.45
C LYS A 114 9.61 -8.35 -1.55
N CYS A 115 8.99 -8.06 -2.69
CA CYS A 115 8.27 -6.80 -2.90
C CYS A 115 6.76 -6.98 -2.70
N GLN A 116 6.14 -6.01 -2.04
CA GLN A 116 4.69 -5.78 -1.97
C GLN A 116 4.38 -4.37 -2.48
N ILE A 117 3.32 -4.21 -3.26
CA ILE A 117 2.74 -2.90 -3.61
C ILE A 117 1.35 -2.79 -3.00
N GLU A 118 1.09 -1.68 -2.32
CA GLU A 118 -0.25 -1.29 -1.88
C GLU A 118 -0.81 -0.18 -2.78
N THR A 119 -1.89 -0.46 -3.50
CA THR A 119 -2.45 0.46 -4.52
C THR A 119 -3.96 0.54 -4.43
N SER A 120 -4.54 1.68 -4.84
CA SER A 120 -5.99 1.78 -5.08
C SER A 120 -6.43 1.04 -6.34
N GLY A 121 -5.48 0.74 -7.23
CA GLY A 121 -5.66 0.09 -8.53
C GLY A 121 -6.27 0.98 -9.60
N THR A 122 -6.29 2.30 -9.40
CA THR A 122 -6.79 3.25 -10.40
C THR A 122 -5.84 3.43 -11.59
N GLU A 123 -4.59 3.00 -11.42
CA GLU A 123 -3.53 3.08 -12.43
C GLU A 123 -3.06 1.67 -12.82
N LEU A 124 -2.35 1.58 -13.95
CA LEU A 124 -1.76 0.33 -14.43
C LEU A 124 -0.59 -0.09 -13.51
N ILE A 125 -0.64 -1.32 -13.03
CA ILE A 125 0.41 -1.87 -12.16
C ILE A 125 1.59 -2.35 -13.02
N ARG A 126 2.65 -1.54 -13.10
CA ARG A 126 3.92 -1.89 -13.75
C ARG A 126 4.94 -2.27 -12.68
N CYS A 127 5.18 -3.57 -12.53
CA CYS A 127 6.11 -4.12 -11.53
C CYS A 127 6.60 -5.50 -11.98
N SER A 128 7.54 -6.09 -11.24
CA SER A 128 7.92 -7.49 -11.42
C SER A 128 6.70 -8.43 -11.29
N LEU A 129 6.80 -9.61 -11.90
CA LEU A 129 5.79 -10.67 -11.76
C LEU A 129 5.73 -11.26 -10.35
N ASN A 130 6.85 -11.28 -9.62
CA ASN A 130 6.95 -11.83 -8.27
C ASN A 130 6.40 -10.88 -7.21
N THR A 131 6.18 -9.60 -7.56
CA THR A 131 5.70 -8.59 -6.61
C THR A 131 4.27 -8.92 -6.16
N TRP A 132 4.06 -8.94 -4.84
CA TRP A 132 2.73 -9.11 -4.24
C TRP A 132 1.93 -7.83 -4.36
N ILE A 133 0.69 -7.93 -4.83
CA ILE A 133 -0.17 -6.78 -5.04
C ILE A 133 -1.34 -6.82 -4.08
N THR A 134 -1.38 -5.85 -3.18
CA THR A 134 -2.51 -5.57 -2.29
C THR A 134 -3.32 -4.42 -2.88
N LEU A 135 -4.48 -4.77 -3.41
CA LEU A 135 -5.43 -3.83 -3.98
C LEU A 135 -6.42 -3.38 -2.91
N SER A 136 -6.55 -2.06 -2.71
CA SER A 136 -7.58 -1.47 -1.86
C SER A 136 -8.49 -0.56 -2.69
N PRO A 137 -9.50 -1.13 -3.39
CA PRO A 137 -10.31 -0.38 -4.33
C PRO A 137 -11.11 0.71 -3.61
N LYS A 138 -11.23 1.87 -4.24
CA LYS A 138 -11.91 3.05 -3.68
C LYS A 138 -13.17 3.36 -4.47
N THR A 139 -14.15 3.99 -3.83
CA THR A 139 -15.42 4.35 -4.47
C THR A 139 -15.30 5.62 -5.31
N ASN A 140 -14.46 6.58 -4.89
CA ASN A 140 -14.24 7.85 -5.60
C ASN A 140 -13.65 7.67 -7.01
N LYS A 141 -12.68 6.75 -7.16
CA LYS A 141 -12.05 6.43 -8.44
C LYS A 141 -11.98 4.91 -8.57
N LYS A 142 -12.59 4.38 -9.63
CA LYS A 142 -12.74 2.93 -9.84
C LYS A 142 -11.40 2.30 -10.19
N ALA A 143 -11.14 1.11 -9.63
CA ALA A 143 -9.99 0.31 -10.00
C ALA A 143 -10.12 -0.22 -11.43
N LEU A 144 -9.00 -0.26 -12.16
CA LEU A 144 -8.91 -0.84 -13.50
C LEU A 144 -9.10 -2.36 -13.43
N ASN A 145 -9.73 -2.93 -14.45
CA ASN A 145 -9.90 -4.38 -14.54
C ASN A 145 -8.55 -5.11 -14.58
N THR A 146 -7.55 -4.55 -15.25
CA THR A 146 -6.17 -5.07 -15.29
C THR A 146 -5.55 -5.11 -13.89
N SER A 147 -5.71 -4.06 -13.10
CA SER A 147 -5.20 -3.98 -11.73
C SER A 147 -5.92 -4.94 -10.77
N ILE A 148 -7.23 -5.10 -10.94
CA ILE A 148 -8.03 -6.11 -10.23
C ILE A 148 -7.50 -7.52 -10.53
N LEU A 149 -7.29 -7.86 -11.81
CA LEU A 149 -6.79 -9.19 -12.21
C LEU A 149 -5.33 -9.43 -11.80
N ARG A 150 -4.50 -8.38 -11.77
CA ARG A 150 -3.10 -8.46 -11.35
C ARG A 150 -2.96 -8.67 -9.83
N SER A 151 -3.95 -8.27 -9.05
CA SER A 151 -3.92 -8.37 -7.59
C SER A 151 -3.65 -9.79 -7.08
N ASN A 152 -3.04 -9.90 -5.91
CA ASN A 152 -2.92 -11.13 -5.13
C ASN A 152 -3.90 -11.09 -3.95
N GLU A 153 -4.10 -9.90 -3.41
CA GLU A 153 -4.92 -9.60 -2.26
C GLU A 153 -5.87 -8.42 -2.58
N ILE A 154 -7.13 -8.54 -2.17
CA ILE A 154 -8.09 -7.43 -2.15
C ILE A 154 -8.38 -7.12 -0.70
N LYS A 155 -7.89 -5.97 -0.23
CA LYS A 155 -8.07 -5.46 1.14
C LYS A 155 -9.02 -4.28 1.13
N TYR A 156 -10.26 -4.52 1.57
CA TYR A 156 -11.33 -3.55 1.42
C TYR A 156 -11.73 -2.92 2.77
N PRO A 157 -11.65 -1.58 2.90
CA PRO A 157 -12.09 -0.90 4.10
C PRO A 157 -13.63 -0.87 4.18
N VAL A 158 -14.17 -1.14 5.36
CA VAL A 158 -15.62 -1.20 5.63
C VAL A 158 -15.92 -0.29 6.82
N LEU A 159 -16.91 0.58 6.66
CA LEU A 159 -17.51 1.36 7.74
C LEU A 159 -18.93 0.88 8.03
N LYS A 160 -19.68 0.52 6.98
CA LYS A 160 -21.08 0.11 7.05
C LYS A 160 -21.41 -0.99 6.03
N GLU A 161 -22.53 -1.67 6.19
CA GLU A 161 -22.88 -2.82 5.34
C GLU A 161 -22.95 -2.45 3.85
N GLU A 162 -23.36 -1.23 3.51
CA GLU A 162 -23.48 -0.81 2.11
C GLU A 162 -22.13 -0.79 1.37
N ASP A 163 -21.02 -0.62 2.10
CA ASP A 163 -19.68 -0.64 1.50
C ASP A 163 -19.40 -2.00 0.84
N LEU A 164 -19.99 -3.09 1.35
CA LEU A 164 -19.84 -4.44 0.81
C LEU A 164 -20.50 -4.58 -0.58
N PHE A 165 -21.46 -3.73 -0.96
CA PHE A 165 -22.04 -3.77 -2.30
C PHE A 165 -21.01 -3.42 -3.37
N TYR A 166 -20.16 -2.43 -3.11
CA TYR A 166 -19.09 -2.08 -4.04
C TYR A 166 -18.07 -3.21 -4.15
N LEU A 167 -17.65 -3.82 -3.03
CA LEU A 167 -16.77 -4.97 -3.05
C LEU A 167 -17.36 -6.13 -3.87
N LYS A 168 -18.64 -6.48 -3.67
CA LYS A 168 -19.32 -7.51 -4.48
C LYS A 168 -19.25 -7.21 -5.98
N SER A 169 -19.37 -5.93 -6.38
CA SER A 169 -19.26 -5.52 -7.79
C SER A 169 -17.85 -5.76 -8.36
N ILE A 170 -16.81 -5.55 -7.55
CA ILE A 170 -15.42 -5.83 -7.92
C ILE A 170 -15.21 -7.34 -8.05
N LEU A 171 -15.65 -8.13 -7.07
CA LEU A 171 -15.45 -9.58 -7.04
C LEU A 171 -16.15 -10.30 -8.21
N LYS A 172 -17.28 -9.79 -8.70
CA LYS A 172 -17.95 -10.32 -9.90
C LYS A 172 -17.02 -10.34 -11.13
N LYS A 173 -16.06 -9.41 -11.22
CA LYS A 173 -15.11 -9.31 -12.35
C LYS A 173 -14.03 -10.40 -12.33
N ILE A 174 -13.84 -11.08 -11.21
CA ILE A 174 -12.72 -12.02 -10.98
C ILE A 174 -13.18 -13.48 -10.99
N LYS A 175 -14.50 -13.72 -11.08
CA LYS A 175 -15.19 -14.97 -10.74
C LYS A 175 -14.56 -16.28 -11.23
N ASN A 176 -13.74 -16.30 -12.30
CA ASN A 176 -13.21 -17.53 -12.90
C ASN A 176 -11.68 -17.55 -13.16
N LYS A 177 -10.87 -16.60 -12.64
CA LYS A 177 -9.45 -16.49 -13.09
C LYS A 177 -8.37 -16.55 -12.01
N LYS A 178 -8.66 -16.46 -10.71
CA LYS A 178 -7.62 -16.51 -9.65
C LYS A 178 -8.21 -16.65 -8.23
N ASN A 179 -7.49 -17.35 -7.34
CA ASN A 179 -7.72 -17.32 -5.89
C ASN A 179 -7.09 -16.06 -5.28
N ASN A 180 -7.79 -14.93 -5.35
CA ASN A 180 -7.40 -13.75 -4.59
C ASN A 180 -7.75 -13.91 -3.11
N PHE A 181 -6.83 -13.53 -2.23
CA PHE A 181 -7.19 -13.40 -0.82
C PHE A 181 -8.07 -12.18 -0.62
N ILE A 182 -9.22 -12.36 0.03
CA ILE A 182 -10.13 -11.26 0.35
C ILE A 182 -9.99 -10.92 1.82
N PHE A 183 -9.69 -9.66 2.10
CA PHE A 183 -9.58 -9.11 3.43
C PHE A 183 -10.59 -7.99 3.63
N LEU A 184 -11.33 -8.03 4.74
CA LEU A 184 -12.14 -6.90 5.20
C LEU A 184 -11.41 -6.17 6.32
N GLN A 185 -11.36 -4.85 6.23
CA GLN A 185 -10.68 -3.99 7.20
C GLN A 185 -11.66 -2.98 7.79
N PRO A 186 -11.94 -3.01 9.10
CA PRO A 186 -12.82 -2.02 9.72
C PRO A 186 -12.16 -0.64 9.70
N ILE A 187 -12.92 0.40 9.34
CA ILE A 187 -12.46 1.79 9.37
C ILE A 187 -12.38 2.30 10.82
N SER A 188 -11.27 2.96 11.17
CA SER A 188 -11.10 3.78 12.39
C SER A 188 -11.39 3.08 13.72
N GLN A 189 -11.12 1.78 13.85
CA GLN A 189 -11.43 1.00 15.06
C GLN A 189 -12.91 1.10 15.49
N ASN A 190 -13.81 1.38 14.55
CA ASN A 190 -15.24 1.46 14.81
C ASN A 190 -15.78 0.05 15.12
N GLU A 191 -16.46 -0.09 16.25
CA GLU A 191 -16.94 -1.38 16.76
C GLU A 191 -18.02 -2.00 15.86
N GLU A 192 -18.92 -1.18 15.32
CA GLU A 192 -19.96 -1.61 14.39
C GLU A 192 -19.34 -2.14 13.08
N ALA A 193 -18.37 -1.39 12.52
CA ALA A 193 -17.61 -1.81 11.35
C ALA A 193 -16.83 -3.10 11.59
N LEU A 194 -16.26 -3.27 12.79
CA LEU A 194 -15.56 -4.49 13.20
C LEU A 194 -16.52 -5.67 13.23
N ASN A 195 -17.70 -5.51 13.83
CA ASN A 195 -18.73 -6.56 13.89
C ASN A 195 -19.21 -6.96 12.49
N ILE A 196 -19.42 -6.00 11.59
CA ILE A 196 -19.76 -6.25 10.18
C ILE A 196 -18.65 -7.07 9.51
N CYS A 197 -17.38 -6.67 9.69
CA CYS A 197 -16.24 -7.38 9.10
C CYS A 197 -16.13 -8.81 9.64
N ILE A 198 -16.19 -9.02 10.95
CA ILE A 198 -16.11 -10.35 11.59
C ILE A 198 -17.21 -11.26 11.06
N LYS A 199 -18.47 -10.83 11.16
CA LYS A 199 -19.64 -11.59 10.70
C LYS A 199 -19.50 -11.96 9.22
N THR A 200 -19.12 -11.00 8.39
CA THR A 200 -18.99 -11.23 6.94
C THR A 200 -17.83 -12.17 6.62
N CYS A 201 -16.68 -12.02 7.28
CA CYS A 201 -15.52 -12.89 7.10
C CYS A 201 -15.83 -14.33 7.45
N ILE A 202 -16.50 -14.58 8.58
CA ILE A 202 -16.93 -15.93 8.99
C ILE A 202 -17.86 -16.54 7.93
N ILE A 203 -18.91 -15.82 7.51
CA ILE A 203 -19.89 -16.32 6.54
C ILE A 203 -19.27 -16.60 5.16
N LYS A 204 -18.33 -15.76 4.73
CA LYS A 204 -17.73 -15.85 3.39
C LYS A 204 -16.41 -16.62 3.34
N ASN A 205 -15.92 -17.09 4.49
CA ASN A 205 -14.57 -17.63 4.64
C ASN A 205 -13.49 -16.66 4.09
N TRP A 206 -13.64 -15.39 4.43
CA TRP A 206 -12.66 -14.34 4.13
C TRP A 206 -11.83 -14.01 5.37
N ARG A 207 -10.78 -13.20 5.19
CA ARG A 207 -9.86 -12.84 6.27
C ARG A 207 -10.18 -11.47 6.84
N LEU A 208 -10.04 -11.32 8.16
CA LEU A 208 -10.08 -10.01 8.81
C LEU A 208 -8.69 -9.36 8.73
N SER A 209 -8.62 -8.10 8.32
CA SER A 209 -7.39 -7.28 8.37
C SER A 209 -7.56 -6.22 9.43
N ILE A 210 -6.81 -6.33 10.52
CA ILE A 210 -6.75 -5.32 11.59
C ILE A 210 -5.52 -4.45 11.35
N GLN A 211 -5.63 -3.14 11.59
CA GLN A 211 -4.51 -2.20 11.53
C GLN A 211 -3.63 -2.33 12.79
N ILE A 212 -2.87 -3.42 12.92
CA ILE A 212 -2.15 -3.77 14.16
C ILE A 212 -1.12 -2.70 14.56
N HIS A 213 -0.56 -1.97 13.59
CA HIS A 213 0.40 -0.88 13.84
C HIS A 213 -0.21 0.24 14.69
N LYS A 214 -1.52 0.51 14.56
CA LYS A 214 -2.24 1.50 15.38
C LYS A 214 -2.32 1.06 16.86
N TYR A 215 -2.45 -0.24 17.12
CA TYR A 215 -2.44 -0.79 18.48
C TYR A 215 -1.04 -0.81 19.07
N LEU A 216 -0.05 -1.18 18.27
CA LEU A 216 1.37 -1.24 18.68
C LEU A 216 2.02 0.16 18.79
N LYS A 217 1.35 1.20 18.30
CA LYS A 217 1.86 2.59 18.25
C LYS A 217 3.21 2.69 17.51
N ILE A 218 3.33 1.93 16.43
CA ILE A 218 4.47 1.96 15.51
C ILE A 218 4.06 2.61 14.18
N GLN A 219 5.05 3.12 13.45
CA GLN A 219 4.87 3.71 12.12
C GLN A 219 4.52 2.64 11.08
#